data_AF-Q9L5E3-F1
#
_entry.id   AF-Q9L5E3-F1
#
_cell.length_a   1.000
_cell.length_b   1.000
_cell.length_c   1.000
_cell.angle_alpha   90.00
_cell.angle_beta   90.00
_cell.angle_gamma   90.00
#
_symmetry.space_group_name_H-M   'P 1'
#
loop_
_entity.id
_entity.type
_entity.pdbx_description
1 polymer ?
#
loop_
_entity_poly.entity_id
_entity_poly.type
_entity_poly.pdbx_seq_one_letter_code
_entity_poly.pdbx_strand_id
1 'polypeptide(L)' 'MTQIKTYRVEYEKVGTMHRVRIFGRMGEIVKSELPEERILRDVSIPEGNGEMATSMVDGFIQRLENIGFKTEA' A
#
# COMPACT_ATOMS: atom_id res chain seq x y z
N MET A 1 7.99 -21.12 -10.48
CA MET A 1 7.38 -20.66 -9.21
C MET A 1 6.90 -19.24 -9.43
N THR A 2 5.63 -18.95 -9.16
CA THR A 2 5.06 -17.62 -9.38
C THR A 2 5.23 -16.82 -8.09
N GLN A 3 6.10 -15.81 -8.12
CA GLN A 3 6.16 -14.82 -7.04
C GLN A 3 5.09 -13.76 -7.28
N ILE A 4 4.31 -13.49 -6.25
CA ILE A 4 3.38 -12.36 -6.23
C ILE A 4 4.06 -11.19 -5.51
N LYS A 5 3.90 -10.02 -6.11
CA LYS A 5 4.20 -8.71 -5.54
C LYS A 5 3.04 -7.80 -5.87
N THR A 6 2.06 -7.72 -4.99
CA THR A 6 0.91 -6.83 -5.16
C THR A 6 0.78 -5.88 -3.99
N TYR A 7 0.19 -4.71 -4.22
CA TYR A 7 -0.18 -3.78 -3.17
C TYR A 7 -1.57 -3.22 -3.40
N ARG A 8 -2.23 -2.82 -2.31
CA ARG A 8 -3.49 -2.09 -2.32
C ARG A 8 -3.43 -0.94 -1.33
N VAL A 9 -4.20 0.11 -1.60
CA VAL A 9 -4.21 1.33 -0.78
C VAL A 9 -5.61 1.55 -0.25
N GLU A 10 -5.74 1.73 1.06
CA GLU A 10 -6.96 2.14 1.72
C GLU A 10 -6.83 3.57 2.22
N TYR A 11 -7.85 4.37 1.92
CA TYR A 11 -8.01 5.72 2.44
C TYR A 11 -9.18 5.71 3.43
N GLU A 12 -8.91 6.07 4.68
CA GLU A 12 -9.90 6.15 5.75
C GLU A 12 -9.90 7.57 6.32
N LYS A 13 -11.08 8.18 6.46
CA LYS A 13 -11.23 9.44 7.18
C LYS A 13 -11.54 9.13 8.65
N VAL A 14 -10.66 9.55 9.55
CA VAL A 14 -10.79 9.39 11.00
C VAL A 14 -10.90 10.76 11.64
N GLY A 15 -12.13 11.24 11.85
CA GLY A 15 -12.37 12.60 12.35
C GLY A 15 -11.76 13.67 11.43
N THR A 16 -10.83 14.47 11.96
CA THR A 16 -10.07 15.50 11.23
C THR A 16 -8.74 14.98 10.68
N MET A 17 -8.62 13.67 10.45
CA MET A 17 -7.42 13.03 9.88
C MET A 17 -7.80 12.14 8.71
N HIS A 18 -6.92 12.09 7.71
CA HIS A 18 -6.90 11.10 6.65
C HIS A 18 -5.84 10.05 6.97
N ARG A 19 -6.27 8.83 7.24
CA ARG A 19 -5.38 7.68 7.38
C ARG A 19 -5.25 6.98 6.04
N VAL A 20 -4.03 6.75 5.60
CA VAL A 20 -3.73 5.97 4.38
C VAL A 20 -2.93 4.74 4.80
N ARG A 21 -3.47 3.57 4.47
CA ARG A 21 -2.83 2.27 4.70
C ARG A 21 -2.49 1.63 3.38
N ILE A 22 -1.23 1.30 3.20
CA ILE A 22 -0.73 0.56 2.04
C ILE A 22 -0.45 -0.86 2.50
N PHE A 23 -1.22 -1.79 1.95
CA PHE A 23 -1.07 -3.20 2.18
C PHE A 23 -0.31 -3.82 1.02
N GLY A 24 0.45 -4.87 1.28
CA GLY A 24 1.15 -5.61 0.25
C GLY A 24 1.17 -7.09 0.51
N ARG A 25 1.18 -7.86 -0.58
CA ARG A 25 1.44 -9.30 -0.60
C ARG A 25 2.75 -9.52 -1.35
N MET A 26 3.71 -10.14 -0.68
CA MET A 26 4.98 -10.52 -1.29
C MET A 26 5.32 -11.94 -0.88
N GLY A 27 5.57 -12.80 -1.87
CA GLY A 27 6.03 -14.15 -1.60
C GLY A 27 5.70 -15.11 -2.72
N GLU A 28 5.98 -16.37 -2.46
CA GLU A 28 5.66 -17.47 -3.36
C GLU A 28 4.25 -17.99 -3.09
N ILE A 29 3.52 -18.30 -4.15
CA ILE A 29 2.28 -19.05 -4.04
C ILE A 29 2.66 -20.51 -3.70
N VAL A 30 2.30 -20.97 -2.51
CA VAL A 30 2.55 -22.33 -2.06
C VAL A 30 1.22 -23.06 -2.05
N LYS A 31 1.10 -24.18 -2.78
CA LYS A 31 -0.12 -25.00 -2.83
C LYS A 31 -1.41 -24.21 -3.16
N SER A 32 -1.30 -23.23 -4.05
CA SER A 32 -2.41 -22.33 -4.44
C SER A 32 -2.85 -21.34 -3.35
N GLU A 33 -2.14 -21.26 -2.23
CA GLU A 33 -2.37 -20.24 -1.20
C GLU A 33 -1.59 -18.96 -1.55
N LEU A 34 -2.27 -17.82 -1.45
CA LEU A 34 -1.65 -16.51 -1.65
C LEU A 34 -0.78 -16.16 -0.42
N PRO A 35 0.34 -15.45 -0.62
CA PRO A 35 1.10 -14.88 0.48
C PRO A 35 0.22 -14.00 1.37
N GLU A 36 0.50 -14.01 2.68
CA GLU A 36 -0.18 -13.15 3.63
C GLU A 36 -0.08 -11.68 3.24
N GLU A 37 -1.19 -10.97 3.41
CA GLU A 37 -1.21 -9.52 3.30
C GLU A 37 -0.62 -8.88 4.55
N ARG A 38 0.24 -7.88 4.35
CA ARG A 38 0.87 -7.13 5.44
C ARG A 38 0.78 -5.64 5.18
N ILE A 39 0.70 -4.86 6.25
CA ILE A 39 0.79 -3.40 6.17
C ILE A 39 2.23 -3.03 5.83
N LEU A 40 2.45 -2.44 4.65
CA LEU A 40 3.75 -1.91 4.22
C LEU A 40 3.94 -0.48 4.71
N ARG A 41 2.85 0.29 4.79
CA ARG A 41 2.87 1.67 5.25
C ARG A 41 1.54 2.04 5.88
N ASP A 42 1.59 2.78 6.98
CA ASP A 42 0.44 3.38 7.63
C ASP A 42 0.80 4.82 7.96
N VAL A 43 0.05 5.77 7.38
CA VAL A 43 0.27 7.20 7.58
C VAL A 43 -1.04 7.86 7.97
N SER A 44 -0.99 8.72 8.97
CA SER A 44 -2.11 9.56 9.36
C SER A 44 -1.76 11.01 9.06
N ILE A 45 -2.56 11.66 8.22
CA ILE A 45 -2.37 13.05 7.81
C ILE A 45 -3.49 13.91 8.38
N PRO A 46 -3.17 15.03 9.05
CA PRO A 46 -4.17 16.02 9.47
C PRO A 46 -4.94 16.61 8.27
N GLU A 47 -6.24 16.83 8.44
CA GLU A 47 -7.08 17.55 7.48
C GLU A 47 -6.52 18.97 7.29
N GLY A 48 -6.24 19.35 6.03
CA GLY A 48 -5.54 20.59 5.67
C GLY A 48 -4.16 20.39 5.02
N ASN A 49 -3.53 19.21 5.18
CA ASN A 49 -2.24 18.86 4.55
C ASN A 49 -2.38 17.82 3.42
N GLY A 50 -3.45 17.91 2.63
CA GLY A 50 -3.78 16.93 1.59
C GLY A 50 -2.68 16.71 0.54
N GLU A 51 -1.98 17.77 0.12
CA GLU A 51 -0.89 17.66 -0.86
C GLU A 51 0.30 16.86 -0.31
N MET A 52 0.61 17.02 0.97
CA MET A 52 1.69 16.27 1.63
C MET A 52 1.34 14.79 1.80
N ALA A 53 0.06 14.48 2.06
CA ALA A 53 -0.44 13.09 2.08
C ALA A 53 -0.21 12.40 0.74
N THR A 54 -0.69 13.04 -0.33
CA THR A 54 -0.61 12.52 -1.68
C THR A 54 0.85 12.31 -2.08
N SER A 55 1.72 13.29 -1.86
CA SER A 55 3.15 13.16 -2.19
C SER A 55 3.86 12.02 -1.45
N MET A 56 3.58 11.82 -0.16
CA MET A 56 4.20 10.74 0.63
C MET A 56 3.72 9.35 0.21
N VAL A 57 2.42 9.23 -0.11
CA VAL A 57 1.81 7.98 -0.58
C VAL A 57 2.28 7.67 -1.99
N ASP A 58 2.23 8.63 -2.91
CA ASP A 58 2.66 8.49 -4.30
C ASP A 58 4.15 8.12 -4.39
N GLY A 59 5.02 8.79 -3.63
CA GLY A 59 6.45 8.47 -3.60
C GLY A 59 6.76 7.10 -2.99
N PHE A 60 5.87 6.54 -2.16
CA PHE A 60 6.00 5.16 -1.69
C PHE A 60 5.50 4.17 -2.74
N ILE A 61 4.36 4.45 -3.38
CA ILE A 61 3.80 3.64 -4.47
C ILE A 61 4.79 3.54 -5.63
N GLN A 62 5.37 4.65 -6.08
CA GLN A 62 6.38 4.64 -7.14
C GLN A 62 7.58 3.76 -6.79
N ARG A 63 8.02 3.77 -5.51
CA ARG A 63 9.10 2.88 -5.07
C ARG A 63 8.69 1.41 -5.10
N LEU A 64 7.44 1.09 -4.73
CA LEU A 64 6.90 -0.28 -4.83
C LEU A 64 6.83 -0.75 -6.29
N GLU A 65 6.30 0.08 -7.18
CA GLU A 65 6.23 -0.23 -8.61
C GLU A 65 7.62 -0.43 -9.22
N ASN A 66 8.59 0.41 -8.86
CA ASN A 66 9.99 0.29 -9.30
C ASN A 66 10.66 -1.04 -8.89
N ILE A 67 10.27 -1.63 -7.74
CA ILE A 67 10.79 -2.93 -7.30
C ILE A 67 9.92 -4.12 -7.76
N GLY A 68 8.98 -3.85 -8.66
CA GLY A 68 8.16 -4.84 -9.35
C GLY A 68 6.84 -5.21 -8.66
N PHE A 69 6.36 -4.40 -7.71
CA PHE A 69 5.00 -4.56 -7.23
C PHE A 69 3.99 -4.02 -8.24
N LYS A 70 2.77 -4.57 -8.22
CA LYS A 70 1.65 -4.11 -9.03
C LYS A 70 0.44 -3.83 -8.16
N THR A 71 -0.41 -2.90 -8.55
CA THR A 71 -1.68 -2.68 -7.87
C THR A 71 -2.53 -3.95 -7.94
N GLU A 72 -3.11 -4.35 -6.80
CA GLU A 72 -4.14 -5.38 -6.75
C GLU A 72 -5.39 -4.83 -7.43
N ALA A 73 -5.84 -5.52 -8.49
CA ALA A 73 -6.98 -5.13 -9.32
C ALA A 73 -8.32 -5.52 -8.68
#